data_AF-A0A2N5MCI8-F1
#
_entry.id   AF-A0A2N5MCI8-F1
#
_cell.length_a   1.000
_cell.length_b   1.000
_cell.length_c   1.000
_cell.angle_alpha   90.00
_cell.angle_beta   90.00
_cell.angle_gamma   90.00
#
_symmetry.space_group_name_H-M   'P 1'
#
loop_
_entity.id
_entity.type
_entity.pdbx_description
1 polymer ?
#
loop_
_entity_poly.entity_id
_entity_poly.type
_entity_poly.pdbx_seq_one_letter_code
_entity_poly.pdbx_strand_id
1 'polypeptide(L)'
;MEPIPKKSFVLLIIGIDGAMVIMYICSLRSQLQEVRANQGNYEEQIKSLSTIQESETSKVNREFLEKFFTYEETAERYQKIMPLMTDQGYQATYPSGMELPMSDETVKSSMVGLIAFEYRSSRNEAEFFNEFKQTTQFNNIANTEM
;
A
#
# COMPACT_ATOMS: atom_id res chain seq x y z
N MET A 1 44.62 -49.13 -20.87
CA MET A 1 43.77 -48.49 -19.85
C MET A 1 44.14 -49.09 -18.52
N GLU A 2 44.84 -48.35 -17.66
CA GLU A 2 45.20 -48.84 -16.33
C GLU A 2 43.95 -48.88 -15.42
N PRO A 3 43.80 -49.91 -14.58
CA PRO A 3 42.69 -50.01 -13.65
C PRO A 3 42.84 -48.97 -12.55
N ILE A 4 41.92 -47.99 -12.49
CA ILE A 4 41.86 -47.01 -11.42
C ILE A 4 41.70 -47.78 -10.08
N PRO A 5 42.59 -47.59 -9.09
CA PRO A 5 42.51 -48.32 -7.84
C PRO A 5 41.23 -47.94 -7.09
N LYS A 6 40.44 -48.94 -6.65
CA LYS A 6 39.13 -48.76 -6.00
C LYS A 6 39.11 -47.70 -4.88
N LYS A 7 40.22 -47.54 -4.13
CA LYS A 7 40.38 -46.49 -3.11
C LYS A 7 40.36 -45.07 -3.68
N SER A 8 40.95 -44.84 -4.86
CA SER A 8 40.96 -43.52 -5.51
C SER A 8 39.58 -43.14 -6.05
N PHE A 9 38.77 -44.12 -6.46
CA PHE A 9 37.39 -43.89 -6.92
C PHE A 9 36.46 -43.51 -5.75
N VAL A 10 36.59 -44.18 -4.60
CA VAL A 10 35.82 -43.86 -3.39
C VAL A 10 36.13 -42.46 -2.85
N LEU A 11 37.41 -42.05 -2.85
CA LEU A 11 37.79 -40.70 -2.44
C LEU A 11 37.23 -39.60 -3.35
N LEU A 12 37.07 -39.91 -4.65
CA LEU A 12 36.52 -38.98 -5.63
C LEU A 12 35.03 -38.75 -5.42
N ILE A 13 34.27 -39.81 -5.12
CA ILE A 13 32.83 -39.70 -4.79
C ILE A 13 32.62 -38.89 -3.51
N ILE A 14 33.39 -39.16 -2.44
CA ILE A 14 33.30 -38.41 -1.18
C ILE A 14 33.63 -36.92 -1.41
N GLY A 15 34.60 -36.61 -2.27
CA GLY A 15 34.92 -35.24 -2.63
C GLY A 15 33.79 -34.52 -3.38
N ILE A 16 33.12 -35.21 -4.30
CA ILE A 16 31.97 -34.68 -5.04
C ILE A 16 30.78 -34.42 -4.10
N ASP A 17 30.46 -35.37 -3.23
CA ASP A 17 29.37 -35.23 -2.26
C ASP A 17 29.65 -34.08 -1.28
N GLY A 18 30.89 -33.97 -0.80
CA GLY A 18 31.31 -32.85 0.03
C GLY A 18 31.17 -31.50 -0.67
N ALA A 19 31.56 -31.41 -1.95
CA ALA A 19 31.41 -30.21 -2.75
C ALA A 19 29.94 -29.83 -2.98
N MET A 20 29.06 -30.81 -3.21
CA MET A 20 27.61 -30.58 -3.34
C MET A 20 27.00 -30.01 -2.05
N VAL A 21 27.37 -30.55 -0.89
CA VAL A 21 26.89 -30.06 0.41
C VAL A 21 27.36 -28.62 0.66
N ILE A 22 28.62 -28.31 0.35
CA ILE A 22 29.15 -26.94 0.52
C ILE A 22 28.42 -25.95 -0.40
N MET A 23 28.22 -26.31 -1.69
CA MET A 23 27.48 -25.48 -2.62
C MET A 23 26.03 -25.25 -2.17
N TYR A 24 25.37 -26.28 -1.63
CA TYR A 24 24.01 -26.15 -1.10
C TYR A 24 23.95 -25.19 0.09
N ILE A 25 24.88 -25.30 1.05
CA ILE A 25 24.96 -24.39 2.21
C ILE A 25 25.24 -22.95 1.77
N CYS A 26 26.12 -22.74 0.78
CA CYS A 26 26.41 -21.41 0.24
C CYS A 26 25.19 -20.79 -0.47
N SER A 27 24.49 -21.58 -1.29
CA SER A 27 23.25 -21.13 -1.95
C SER A 27 22.19 -20.72 -0.93
N LEU A 28 22.00 -21.53 0.11
CA LEU A 28 21.02 -21.25 1.16
C LEU A 28 21.35 -19.97 1.94
N ARG A 29 22.64 -19.72 2.21
CA ARG A 29 23.10 -18.46 2.84
C ARG A 29 22.84 -17.26 1.93
N SER A 30 23.09 -17.38 0.63
CA SER A 30 22.83 -16.30 -0.34
C SER A 30 21.35 -15.94 -0.39
N GLN A 31 20.47 -16.95 -0.46
CA GLN A 31 19.02 -16.74 -0.48
C GLN A 31 18.52 -16.10 0.83
N LEU A 32 19.04 -16.53 1.99
CA LEU A 32 18.71 -15.92 3.28
C LEU A 32 19.18 -14.47 3.37
N GLN A 33 20.33 -14.13 2.79
CA GLN A 33 20.82 -12.76 2.73
C GLN A 33 19.94 -11.87 1.86
N GLU A 34 19.52 -12.36 0.69
CA GLU A 34 18.62 -11.64 -0.21
C GLU A 34 17.25 -11.37 0.45
N VAL A 35 16.67 -12.38 1.10
CA VAL A 35 15.40 -12.22 1.83
C VAL A 35 15.55 -11.20 2.97
N ARG A 36 16.64 -11.27 3.75
CA ARG A 36 16.91 -10.29 4.83
C ARG A 36 17.16 -8.88 4.32
N ALA A 37 17.88 -8.75 3.20
CA ALA A 37 18.12 -7.44 2.58
C ALA A 37 16.81 -6.83 2.07
N ASN A 38 15.94 -7.64 1.47
CA ASN A 38 14.62 -7.20 1.05
C ASN A 38 13.75 -6.82 2.26
N GLN A 39 13.72 -7.63 3.32
CA GLN A 39 13.01 -7.30 4.56
C GLN A 39 13.52 -5.99 5.18
N GLY A 40 14.84 -5.80 5.26
CA GLY A 40 15.45 -4.56 5.75
C GLY A 40 15.07 -3.35 4.89
N ASN A 41 15.07 -3.49 3.56
CA ASN A 41 14.60 -2.44 2.66
C ASN A 41 13.13 -2.09 2.87
N TYR A 42 12.27 -3.07 3.13
CA TYR A 42 10.86 -2.82 3.42
C TYR A 42 10.68 -2.17 4.80
N GLU A 43 11.41 -2.61 5.81
CA GLU A 43 11.41 -1.99 7.14
C GLU A 43 11.91 -0.54 7.09
N GLU A 44 12.96 -0.25 6.34
CA GLU A 44 13.45 1.13 6.16
C GLU A 44 12.42 2.00 5.42
N GLN A 45 11.79 1.47 4.37
CA GLN A 45 10.72 2.17 3.66
C GLN A 45 9.53 2.44 4.60
N ILE A 46 9.04 1.44 5.34
CA ILE A 46 7.95 1.60 6.32
C ILE A 46 8.34 2.58 7.42
N LYS A 47 9.59 2.54 7.91
CA LYS A 47 10.09 3.47 8.92
C LYS A 47 10.17 4.90 8.40
N SER A 48 10.58 5.09 7.15
CA SER A 48 10.57 6.41 6.50
C SER A 48 9.15 6.97 6.33
N LEU A 49 8.15 6.10 6.10
CA LEU A 49 6.74 6.46 6.00
C LEU A 49 6.09 6.75 7.37
N SER A 50 6.50 6.04 8.43
CA SER A 50 5.90 6.15 9.78
C SER A 50 6.54 7.22 10.68
N THR A 51 7.71 7.74 10.31
CA THR A 51 8.41 8.77 11.10
C THR A 51 8.10 10.19 10.59
N ILE A 52 6.86 10.46 10.21
CA ILE A 52 6.44 11.79 9.74
C ILE A 52 5.56 12.43 10.82
N GLN A 53 6.15 13.41 11.51
CA GLN A 53 5.41 14.44 12.24
C GLN A 53 4.33 15.00 11.31
N GLU A 54 3.07 15.04 11.77
CA GLU A 54 1.90 15.42 10.96
C GLU A 54 2.19 16.66 10.09
N SER A 55 2.41 16.44 8.79
CA SER A 55 2.72 17.49 7.83
C SER A 55 1.46 18.27 7.49
N GLU A 56 1.60 19.53 7.04
CA GLU A 56 0.43 20.29 6.54
C GLU A 56 -0.26 19.56 5.38
N THR A 57 0.50 18.84 4.54
CA THR A 57 -0.04 18.01 3.47
C THR A 57 -0.86 16.83 4.00
N SER A 58 -0.38 16.17 5.06
CA SER A 58 -1.09 15.07 5.73
C SER A 58 -2.41 15.55 6.33
N LYS A 59 -2.46 16.76 6.89
CA LYS A 59 -3.69 17.38 7.40
C LYS A 59 -4.70 17.62 6.28
N VAL A 60 -4.27 18.20 5.16
CA VAL A 60 -5.13 18.44 4.00
C VAL A 60 -5.66 17.12 3.41
N ASN A 61 -4.83 16.09 3.30
CA ASN A 61 -5.25 14.76 2.86
C ASN A 61 -6.32 14.16 3.80
N ARG A 62 -6.10 14.23 5.13
CA ARG A 62 -7.09 13.78 6.11
C ARG A 62 -8.40 14.56 5.99
N GLU A 63 -8.32 15.89 5.92
CA GLU A 63 -9.50 16.75 5.82
C GLU A 63 -10.31 16.44 4.55
N PHE A 64 -9.63 16.21 3.43
CA PHE A 64 -10.27 15.78 2.19
C PHE A 64 -11.00 14.44 2.37
N LEU A 65 -10.34 13.41 2.91
CA LEU A 65 -10.92 12.08 3.08
C LEU A 65 -12.11 12.11 4.05
N GLU A 66 -12.01 12.83 5.15
CA GLU A 66 -13.11 13.01 6.10
C GLU A 66 -14.32 13.65 5.41
N LYS A 67 -14.12 14.73 4.64
CA LYS A 67 -15.20 15.42 3.92
C LYS A 67 -15.75 14.62 2.74
N PHE A 68 -14.94 13.82 2.08
CA PHE A 68 -15.34 13.02 0.93
C PHE A 68 -16.10 11.76 1.34
N PHE A 69 -15.65 11.07 2.39
CA PHE A 69 -16.20 9.78 2.83
C PHE A 69 -17.12 9.87 4.04
N THR A 70 -17.28 11.05 4.66
CA THR A 70 -18.21 11.24 5.79
C THR A 70 -19.21 12.36 5.49
N TYR A 71 -20.45 11.97 5.22
CA TYR A 71 -21.54 12.89 4.85
C TYR A 71 -22.90 12.26 5.12
N GLU A 72 -23.91 13.09 5.38
CA GLU A 72 -25.30 12.64 5.54
C GLU A 72 -26.07 12.71 4.20
N GLU A 73 -25.65 13.60 3.30
CA GLU A 73 -26.24 13.79 1.98
C GLU A 73 -25.17 13.93 0.90
N THR A 74 -25.44 13.40 -0.29
CA THR A 74 -24.48 13.44 -1.40
C THR A 74 -24.10 14.87 -1.79
N ALA A 75 -25.04 15.82 -1.74
CA ALA A 75 -24.77 17.23 -2.05
C ALA A 75 -23.81 17.89 -1.05
N GLU A 76 -23.91 17.53 0.24
CA GLU A 76 -23.04 18.03 1.32
C GLU A 76 -21.57 17.68 1.05
N ARG A 77 -21.31 16.44 0.61
CA ARG A 77 -19.97 15.99 0.23
C ARG A 77 -19.33 16.95 -0.78
N TYR A 78 -20.03 17.24 -1.87
CA TYR A 78 -19.50 18.09 -2.94
C TYR A 78 -19.19 19.51 -2.47
N GLN A 79 -20.08 20.10 -1.66
CA GLN A 79 -19.84 21.43 -1.08
C GLN A 79 -18.60 21.47 -0.18
N LYS A 80 -18.38 20.41 0.61
CA LYS A 80 -17.26 20.34 1.55
C LYS A 80 -15.90 20.14 0.87
N ILE A 81 -15.84 19.33 -0.19
CA ILE A 81 -14.57 18.99 -0.87
C ILE A 81 -14.12 20.06 -1.87
N MET A 82 -15.03 20.88 -2.39
CA MET A 82 -14.71 21.93 -3.38
C MET A 82 -13.50 22.82 -3.00
N PRO A 83 -13.36 23.36 -1.78
CA PRO A 83 -12.19 24.19 -1.42
C PRO A 83 -10.86 23.41 -1.27
N LEU A 84 -10.89 22.07 -1.29
CA LEU A 84 -9.73 21.21 -1.10
C LEU A 84 -9.18 20.62 -2.40
N MET A 85 -9.82 20.94 -3.54
CA MET A 85 -9.51 20.33 -4.83
C MET A 85 -9.16 21.40 -5.86
N THR A 86 -8.45 20.97 -6.90
CA THR A 86 -8.37 21.74 -8.14
C THR A 86 -9.68 21.60 -8.91
N ASP A 87 -9.97 22.53 -9.82
CA ASP A 87 -11.17 22.47 -10.68
C ASP A 87 -11.27 21.13 -11.43
N GLN A 88 -10.15 20.66 -11.99
CA GLN A 88 -10.07 19.38 -12.68
C GLN A 88 -10.33 18.20 -11.74
N GLY A 89 -9.72 18.22 -10.54
CA GLY A 89 -9.94 17.17 -9.55
C GLY A 89 -11.39 17.11 -9.09
N TYR A 90 -12.00 18.27 -8.86
CA TYR A 90 -13.41 18.37 -8.46
C TYR A 90 -14.35 17.85 -9.55
N GLN A 91 -14.15 18.24 -10.81
CA GLN A 91 -14.94 17.73 -11.94
C GLN A 91 -14.84 16.22 -12.12
N ALA A 92 -13.68 15.62 -11.83
CA ALA A 92 -13.48 14.17 -11.90
C ALA A 92 -14.32 13.38 -10.88
N THR A 93 -14.88 14.04 -9.86
CA THR A 93 -15.75 13.41 -8.85
C THR A 93 -17.22 13.29 -9.27
N TYR A 94 -17.60 13.80 -10.45
CA TYR A 94 -18.99 13.82 -10.90
C TYR A 94 -19.35 12.50 -11.61
N PRO A 95 -20.39 11.77 -11.18
CA PRO A 95 -20.87 10.60 -11.88
C PRO A 95 -21.40 11.01 -13.26
N SER A 96 -20.74 10.58 -14.34
CA SER A 96 -21.12 10.80 -15.76
C SER A 96 -21.22 12.25 -16.28
N GLY A 97 -20.84 13.26 -15.49
CA GLY A 97 -20.26 14.51 -15.99
C GLY A 97 -21.19 15.63 -16.42
N MET A 98 -21.83 16.33 -15.47
CA MET A 98 -21.95 17.81 -15.47
C MET A 98 -22.79 18.36 -14.31
N GLU A 99 -23.68 17.54 -13.72
CA GLU A 99 -24.62 18.00 -12.70
C GLU A 99 -24.49 17.20 -11.40
N LEU A 100 -24.67 17.89 -10.27
CA LEU A 100 -24.72 17.23 -8.97
C LEU A 100 -25.97 16.36 -8.89
N PRO A 101 -25.88 15.12 -8.37
CA PRO A 101 -27.06 14.31 -8.13
C PRO A 101 -27.94 15.02 -7.08
N MET A 102 -28.99 15.67 -7.58
CA MET A 102 -30.08 16.22 -6.78
C MET A 102 -31.14 15.12 -6.68
N SER A 103 -30.84 14.05 -5.93
CA SER A 103 -31.83 12.99 -5.68
C SER A 103 -32.43 13.16 -4.28
N ASP A 104 -33.71 12.84 -4.16
CA ASP A 104 -34.43 12.71 -2.88
C ASP A 104 -33.93 11.49 -2.07
N GLU A 105 -32.96 10.74 -2.59
CA GLU A 105 -32.42 9.53 -2.01
C GLU A 105 -31.35 9.86 -0.97
N THR A 106 -31.50 9.31 0.24
CA THR A 106 -30.58 9.59 1.33
C THR A 106 -29.42 8.60 1.28
N VAL A 107 -28.26 9.08 0.83
CA VAL A 107 -26.99 8.34 0.91
C VAL A 107 -26.15 8.93 2.03
N LYS A 108 -25.92 8.14 3.07
CA LYS A 108 -25.03 8.48 4.17
C LYS A 108 -23.75 7.68 4.04
N SER A 109 -22.61 8.29 4.34
CA SER A 109 -21.36 7.56 4.42
C SER A 109 -20.56 7.99 5.64
N SER A 110 -19.78 7.06 6.17
CA SER A 110 -18.83 7.32 7.24
C SER A 110 -17.56 6.51 7.05
N MET A 111 -16.46 7.08 7.54
CA MET A 111 -15.13 6.48 7.50
C MET A 111 -14.58 6.32 8.91
N VAL A 112 -13.92 5.19 9.19
CA VAL A 112 -13.21 4.96 10.46
C VAL A 112 -11.85 4.30 10.23
N GLY A 113 -10.92 4.53 11.16
CA GLY A 113 -9.62 3.86 11.17
C GLY A 113 -8.67 4.30 10.05
N LEU A 114 -8.65 5.59 9.73
CA LEU A 114 -7.74 6.13 8.71
C LEU A 114 -6.27 5.93 9.08
N ILE A 115 -5.55 5.23 8.21
CA ILE A 115 -4.10 5.10 8.17
C ILE A 115 -3.63 5.70 6.83
N ALA A 116 -2.77 6.71 6.88
CA ALA A 116 -2.25 7.39 5.69
C ALA A 116 -0.72 7.23 5.63
N PHE A 117 -0.22 6.80 4.48
CA PHE A 117 1.20 6.70 4.18
C PHE A 117 1.57 7.77 3.15
N GLU A 118 2.36 8.76 3.58
CA GLU A 118 2.78 9.88 2.73
C GLU A 118 4.06 9.53 1.96
N TYR A 119 4.01 9.59 0.64
CA TYR A 119 5.17 9.54 -0.25
C TYR A 119 5.38 10.90 -0.90
N ARG A 120 6.47 11.58 -0.55
CA ARG A 120 6.78 12.90 -1.10
C ARG A 120 7.57 12.75 -2.41
N SER A 121 6.90 12.99 -3.54
CA SER A 121 7.51 12.92 -4.88
C SER A 121 8.33 14.18 -5.22
N SER A 122 7.96 15.36 -4.68
CA SER A 122 8.72 16.60 -4.87
C SER A 122 8.57 17.61 -3.72
N ARG A 123 9.11 18.83 -3.87
CA ARG A 123 8.89 19.88 -2.87
C ARG A 123 7.42 20.29 -2.73
N ASN A 124 6.65 20.20 -3.81
CA ASN A 124 5.28 20.71 -3.88
C ASN A 124 4.26 19.60 -4.14
N GLU A 125 4.70 18.35 -4.26
CA GLU A 125 3.84 17.22 -4.58
C GLU A 125 4.09 16.10 -3.58
N ALA A 126 3.00 15.52 -3.10
CA ALA A 126 2.99 14.32 -2.28
C ALA A 126 1.85 13.43 -2.74
N GLU A 127 2.09 12.14 -2.64
CA GLU A 127 1.15 11.07 -2.93
C GLU A 127 0.84 10.34 -1.63
N PHE A 128 -0.38 9.83 -1.51
CA PHE A 128 -0.83 9.14 -0.31
C PHE A 128 -1.40 7.77 -0.66
N PHE A 129 -0.95 6.74 0.07
CA PHE A 129 -1.68 5.50 0.19
C PHE A 129 -2.54 5.58 1.46
N ASN A 130 -3.86 5.45 1.32
CA ASN A 130 -4.80 5.58 2.44
C ASN A 130 -5.54 4.26 2.64
N GLU A 131 -5.54 3.77 3.87
CA GLU A 131 -6.31 2.62 4.31
C GLU A 131 -7.33 3.06 5.35
N PHE A 132 -8.59 2.70 5.15
CA PHE A 132 -9.69 2.99 6.07
C PHE A 132 -10.87 2.08 5.78
N LYS A 133 -11.82 2.01 6.72
CA LYS A 133 -13.09 1.31 6.51
C LYS A 133 -14.18 2.30 6.20
N GLN A 134 -14.94 2.05 5.14
CA GLN A 134 -16.09 2.85 4.75
C GLN A 134 -17.39 2.10 5.03
N THR A 135 -18.36 2.80 5.60
CA THR A 135 -19.75 2.34 5.67
C THR A 135 -20.62 3.27 4.85
N THR A 136 -21.49 2.70 4.03
CA THR A 136 -22.44 3.47 3.21
C THR A 136 -23.84 2.99 3.52
N GLN A 137 -24.76 3.92 3.76
CA GLN A 137 -26.17 3.64 3.96
C GLN A 137 -26.97 4.25 2.82
N PHE A 138 -27.78 3.44 2.17
CA PHE A 138 -28.74 3.89 1.17
C PHE A 138 -30.15 3.71 1.73
N ASN A 139 -30.91 4.80 1.90
CA ASN A 139 -32.26 4.77 2.47
C ASN A 139 -32.34 3.99 3.80
N ASN A 140 -31.37 4.22 4.70
CA ASN A 140 -31.20 3.56 6.01
C ASN A 140 -30.84 2.05 5.98
N ILE A 141 -30.51 1.49 4.82
CA ILE A 141 -29.93 0.15 4.71
C ILE A 141 -28.40 0.29 4.60
N ALA A 142 -27.67 -0.21 5.59
CA ALA A 142 -26.22 -0.14 5.64
C ALA A 142 -25.56 -1.29 4.85
N ASN A 143 -24.57 -0.96 4.02
CA ASN A 143 -23.58 -1.88 3.48
C ASN A 143 -22.19 -1.43 3.95
N THR A 144 -21.45 -2.33 4.58
CA THR A 144 -20.05 -2.10 4.97
C THR A 144 -19.20 -2.97 4.08
N GLU A 145 -18.45 -2.37 3.16
CA GLU A 145 -17.44 -3.09 2.39
C GLU A 145 -16.12 -3.12 3.16
N MET A 146 -15.45 -4.27 3.13
CA MET A 146 -14.20 -4.56 3.85
C MET A 146 -12.99 -4.16 3.03
#